data_AF-A0A6J6DET7-F1
#
_entry.id   AF-A0A6J6DET7-F1
#
_cell.length_a   1.000
_cell.length_b   1.000
_cell.length_c   1.000
_cell.angle_alpha   90.00
_cell.angle_beta   90.00
_cell.angle_gamma   90.00
#
_symmetry.space_group_name_H-M   'P 1'
#
loop_
_entity.id
_entity.type
_entity.pdbx_description
1 polymer ?
#
loop_
_entity_poly.entity_id
_entity_poly.type
_entity_poly.pdbx_seq_one_letter_code
_entity_poly.pdbx_strand_id
1 'polypeptide(L)' 'MERPVKFEHTRFLGDKRTQLVYDLDEWTEEAIIEEIVNEGVGLCFGPDTLAEARNRGYTLATAGSTRRHRKPRA' A
#
# COMPACT_ATOMS: atom_id res chain seq x y z
N MET A 1 -3.81 10.76 9.27
CA MET A 1 -2.66 9.86 9.42
C MET A 1 -1.35 10.60 9.39
N GLU A 2 -0.54 10.35 10.42
CA GLU A 2 0.89 10.66 10.37
C GLU A 2 1.59 9.62 9.48
N ARG A 3 2.35 10.08 8.49
CA ARG A 3 3.00 9.18 7.52
C ARG A 3 4.00 8.27 8.22
N PRO A 4 4.01 6.95 7.95
CA PRO A 4 5.00 6.06 8.53
C PRO A 4 6.41 6.50 8.13
N VAL A 5 7.35 6.51 9.08
CA VAL A 5 8.73 7.01 8.86
C VAL A 5 9.41 6.34 7.65
N LYS A 6 9.23 5.03 7.45
CA LYS A 6 9.79 4.29 6.30
C LYS A 6 9.22 4.72 4.93
N PHE A 7 8.10 5.42 4.92
CA PHE A 7 7.34 5.82 3.74
C PHE A 7 7.07 7.34 3.74
N GLU A 8 7.88 8.12 4.46
CA GLU A 8 7.70 9.57 4.63
C GLU A 8 7.58 10.32 3.28
N HIS A 9 8.32 9.87 2.26
CA HIS A 9 8.34 10.46 0.92
C HIS A 9 7.52 9.68 -0.13
N THR A 10 6.64 8.77 0.28
CA THR A 10 5.84 7.94 -0.65
C THR A 10 4.36 8.21 -0.46
N ARG A 11 3.63 8.56 -1.51
CA ARG A 11 2.16 8.67 -1.51
C ARG A 11 1.50 7.31 -1.69
N PHE A 12 2.01 6.45 -2.56
CA PHE A 12 1.37 5.17 -2.85
C PHE A 12 2.07 3.99 -2.16
N LEU A 13 1.39 3.40 -1.17
CA LEU A 13 1.86 2.22 -0.45
C LEU A 13 1.19 0.95 -0.99
N GLY A 14 1.97 0.02 -1.54
CA GLY A 14 1.47 -1.29 -1.97
C GLY A 14 1.57 -2.34 -0.86
N ASP A 15 0.54 -3.17 -0.68
CA ASP A 15 0.63 -4.40 0.11
C ASP A 15 0.99 -5.60 -0.78
N LYS A 16 2.15 -6.21 -0.55
CA LYS A 16 2.65 -7.38 -1.28
C LYS A 16 1.75 -8.61 -1.15
N ARG A 17 0.90 -8.69 -0.11
CA ARG A 17 0.03 -9.85 0.14
C ARG A 17 -1.26 -9.79 -0.69
N THR A 18 -1.78 -8.59 -0.92
CA THR A 18 -3.11 -8.39 -1.53
C THR A 18 -3.06 -7.79 -2.94
N GLN A 19 -1.93 -7.19 -3.33
CA GLN A 19 -1.81 -6.34 -4.52
C GLN A 19 -2.83 -5.18 -4.49
N LEU A 20 -3.13 -4.67 -3.30
CA LEU A 20 -3.82 -3.40 -3.13
C LEU A 20 -2.80 -2.29 -2.94
N VAL A 21 -3.07 -1.13 -3.55
CA VAL A 21 -2.30 0.10 -3.33
C VAL A 21 -3.17 1.11 -2.60
N TYR A 22 -2.61 1.71 -1.57
CA TYR A 22 -3.25 2.69 -0.71
C TYR A 22 -2.65 4.06 -1.00
N ASP A 23 -3.52 5.07 -1.16
CA ASP A 23 -3.11 6.46 -1.28
C ASP A 23 -3.01 7.07 0.12
N LEU A 24 -1.79 7.29 0.61
CA LEU A 24 -1.56 7.77 1.97
C LEU A 24 -2.05 9.21 2.19
N ASP A 25 -2.35 9.96 1.13
CA ASP A 25 -2.96 11.30 1.25
C ASP A 25 -4.48 11.24 1.43
N GLU A 26 -5.14 10.18 0.95
CA GLU A 26 -6.61 10.06 0.95
C GLU A 26 -7.14 8.97 1.89
N TRP A 27 -6.31 7.99 2.25
CA TRP A 27 -6.72 6.84 3.06
C TRP A 27 -6.88 7.20 4.54
N THR A 28 -7.98 6.74 5.15
CA THR A 28 -8.36 7.12 6.51
C THR A 28 -8.26 5.98 7.54
N GLU A 29 -8.22 4.72 7.11
CA GLU A 29 -8.17 3.56 8.02
C GLU A 29 -6.72 3.26 8.44
N GLU A 30 -6.26 3.91 9.50
CA GLU A 30 -4.84 3.90 9.89
C GLU A 30 -4.29 2.54 10.29
N ALA A 31 -5.11 1.73 10.97
CA ALA A 31 -4.75 0.39 11.41
C ALA A 31 -4.28 -0.52 10.25
N ILE A 32 -4.82 -0.34 9.04
CA ILE A 32 -4.43 -1.13 7.86
C ILE A 32 -3.00 -0.75 7.44
N ILE A 33 -2.67 0.53 7.43
CA ILE A 33 -1.34 1.01 7.05
C ILE A 33 -0.32 0.61 8.11
N GLU A 34 -0.66 0.74 9.39
CA GLU A 34 0.20 0.29 10.50
C GLU A 34 0.49 -1.22 10.42
N GLU A 35 -0.52 -2.06 10.14
CA GLU A 35 -0.33 -3.50 9.93
C GLU A 35 0.68 -3.77 8.79
N ILE A 36 0.48 -3.15 7.62
CA ILE A 36 1.34 -3.34 6.44
C ILE A 36 2.80 -2.96 6.75
N VAL A 37 3.01 -1.86 7.48
CA VAL A 37 4.34 -1.37 7.86
C VAL A 37 4.98 -2.27 8.90
N ASN A 38 4.24 -2.66 9.94
CA ASN A 38 4.72 -3.48 11.05
C ASN A 38 5.07 -4.91 10.59
N GLU A 39 4.30 -5.48 9.67
CA GLU A 39 4.59 -6.78 9.08
C GLU A 39 5.72 -6.74 8.03
N GLY A 40 6.18 -5.56 7.62
CA GLY A 40 7.22 -5.42 6.58
C GLY A 40 6.75 -5.86 5.18
N VAL A 41 5.44 -5.80 4.94
CA VAL A 41 4.81 -6.23 3.69
C VAL A 41 4.47 -5.07 2.75
N GLY A 42 4.79 -3.84 3.14
CA GLY A 42 4.72 -2.65 2.32
C GLY A 42 5.75 -2.62 1.17
N LEU A 43 5.43 -1.87 0.11
CA LEU A 43 6.25 -1.63 -1.07
C LEU A 43 6.03 -0.20 -1.60
N CYS A 44 7.12 0.49 -1.96
CA CYS A 44 7.08 1.73 -2.74
C CYS A 44 7.15 1.46 -4.25
N PHE A 45 6.68 2.41 -5.04
CA PHE A 45 6.75 2.37 -6.50
C PHE A 45 7.77 3.38 -7.02
N GLY A 46 8.45 3.03 -8.12
CA GLY A 46 9.38 3.92 -8.81
C GLY A 46 8.97 4.02 -10.28
N PRO A 47 8.37 5.13 -10.73
CA PRO A 47 8.02 6.35 -9.99
C PRO A 47 6.83 6.17 -9.01
N ASP A 48 6.72 7.04 -7.99
CA ASP A 48 5.64 7.03 -6.99
C ASP A 48 4.33 7.58 -7.58
N THR A 49 3.68 6.77 -8.42
CA THR A 49 2.45 7.12 -9.11
C THR A 49 1.48 5.94 -9.10
N LEU A 50 0.18 6.24 -9.09
CA LEU A 50 -0.85 5.22 -9.24
C LEU A 50 -0.73 4.45 -10.57
N ALA A 51 -0.27 5.11 -11.63
CA ALA A 51 -0.03 4.47 -12.93
C ALA A 51 1.03 3.36 -12.82
N GLU A 52 2.15 3.62 -12.14
CA GLU A 52 3.20 2.61 -11.92
C GLU A 52 2.68 1.44 -11.07
N ALA A 53 1.92 1.72 -10.01
CA ALA A 53 1.31 0.66 -9.20
C ALA A 53 0.39 -0.25 -10.05
N ARG A 54 -0.45 0.35 -10.90
CA ARG A 54 -1.33 -0.39 -11.83
C ARG A 54 -0.55 -1.21 -12.85
N ASN A 55 0.55 -0.69 -13.39
CA ASN A 55 1.42 -1.42 -14.30
C ASN A 55 2.05 -2.67 -13.63
N ARG A 56 2.26 -2.63 -12.31
CA ARG A 56 2.70 -3.79 -11.49
C ARG A 56 1.57 -4.69 -11.02
N GLY A 57 0.34 -4.48 -11.50
CA GLY A 57 -0.84 -5.29 -11.20
C GLY A 57 -1.53 -4.95 -9.88
N TYR A 58 -1.21 -3.80 -9.28
CA TYR A 58 -1.91 -3.33 -8.08
C TYR A 58 -3.24 -2.67 -8.42
N THR A 59 -4.21 -2.80 -7.53
CA THR A 59 -5.52 -2.14 -7.64
C THR A 59 -5.68 -1.12 -6.52
N LEU A 60 -6.16 0.08 -6.82
CA LEU A 60 -6.41 1.12 -5.82
C LEU A 60 -7.42 0.59 -4.79
N ALA A 61 -7.07 0.67 -3.52
CA ALA A 61 -7.97 0.31 -2.44
C ALA A 61 -9.10 1.34 -2.33
N THR A 62 -10.31 0.86 -2.12
CA THR A 62 -11.48 1.66 -1.71
C THR A 62 -11.94 1.21 -0.33
N ALA A 63 -12.68 2.04 0.41
CA ALA A 63 -13.23 1.66 1.71
C ALA A 63 -13.92 0.28 1.66
N GLY A 64 -13.60 -0.59 2.62
CA GLY A 64 -14.10 -1.98 2.66
C GLY A 64 -13.51 -2.94 1.62
N SER A 65 -12.48 -2.53 0.86
CA SER A 65 -11.76 -3.43 -0.04
C SER A 65 -11.12 -4.57 0.73
N THR A 66 -11.41 -5.81 0.33
CA THR A 66 -10.76 -7.00 0.88
C THR A 66 -10.22 -7.87 -0.24
N ARG A 67 -9.06 -8.47 -0.01
CA ARG A 67 -8.48 -9.49 -0.88
C ARG A 67 -7.85 -10.58 -0.03
N ARG A 68 -7.72 -11.78 -0.62
CA ARG A 68 -7.03 -12.87 0.04
C ARG A 68 -5.56 -12.52 0.26
N HIS A 69 -5.11 -12.55 1.51
CA HIS A 69 -3.69 -12.42 1.83
C HIS A 69 -2.92 -13.59 1.22
N ARG A 70 -1.90 -13.28 0.42
CA ARG A 70 -0.95 -14.23 -0.16
C ARG A 70 0.38 -14.10 0.55
N LYS A 71 1.25 -15.11 0.40
CA LYS A 71 2.66 -14.93 0.79
C LYS A 71 3.24 -13.74 0.01
N PRO A 72 3.92 -12.79 0.68
CA PRO A 72 4.58 -11.68 0.01
C PRO A 72 5.45 -12.21 -1.12
N ARG A 73 5.32 -11.62 -2.31
CA ARG A 73 6.23 -11.95 -3.41
C ARG A 73 7.60 -11.32 -3.11
N ALA A 74 8.65 -12.13 -3.26
CA ALA A 74 10.04 -11.70 -3.15
C ALA A 74 10.42 -10.79 -4.33
#